data_AF-W1XII9-F1
#
_entry.id   AF-W1XII9-F1
#
_cell.length_a   1.000
_cell.length_b   1.000
_cell.length_c   1.000
_cell.angle_alpha   90.00
_cell.angle_beta   90.00
_cell.angle_gamma   90.00
#
_symmetry.space_group_name_H-M   'P 1'
#
loop_
_entity.id
_entity.type
_entity.pdbx_description
1 polymer ?
#
loop_
_entity_poly.entity_id
_entity_poly.type
_entity_poly.pdbx_seq_one_letter_code
_entity_poly.pdbx_strand_id
1 'polypeptide(L)' 'LTNESQADANGKATVTVSANGLNVVGVEVGFPTQTKGEQNKYFSALSFIINPE' A
#
# COMPACT_ATOMS: atom_id res chain seq x y z
N LEU A 1 -12.43 -2.79 2.19
CA LEU A 1 -11.42 -3.27 1.24
C LEU A 1 -10.07 -3.13 1.94
N THR A 2 -9.74 -4.04 2.85
CA THR A 2 -8.49 -3.98 3.62
C THR A 2 -7.69 -5.22 3.23
N ASN A 3 -7.05 -5.13 2.06
CA ASN A 3 -6.08 -6.12 1.64
C ASN A 3 -4.73 -5.64 2.18
N GLU A 4 -4.40 -6.05 3.39
CA GLU A 4 -3.03 -5.93 3.89
C GLU A 4 -2.15 -6.87 3.05
N SER A 5 -1.13 -6.31 2.40
CA SER A 5 -0.18 -7.06 1.59
C SER A 5 1.20 -6.91 2.22
N GLN A 6 1.84 -8.04 2.54
CA GLN A 6 3.24 -8.01 2.95
C GLN A 6 4.12 -7.87 1.71
N ALA A 7 5.11 -6.99 1.81
CA ALA A 7 6.14 -6.88 0.78
C ALA A 7 6.98 -8.16 0.75
N ASP A 8 7.47 -8.51 -0.44
CA ASP A 8 8.44 -9.60 -0.60
C ASP A 8 9.82 -9.23 -0.01
N ALA A 9 10.78 -10.16 -0.10
CA ALA A 9 12.14 -9.96 0.40
C ALA A 9 12.88 -8.77 -0.26
N ASN A 10 12.39 -8.26 -1.39
CA ASN A 10 12.93 -7.12 -2.11
C ASN A 10 12.14 -5.82 -1.85
N GLY A 11 11.14 -5.85 -0.97
CA GLY A 11 10.30 -4.70 -0.66
C GLY A 11 9.18 -4.43 -1.67
N LYS A 12 8.84 -5.38 -2.55
CA LYS A 12 7.75 -5.23 -3.52
C LYS A 12 6.44 -5.80 -2.98
N ALA A 13 5.37 -5.01 -3.07
CA ALA A 13 4.00 -5.47 -2.82
C ALA A 13 3.16 -5.35 -4.10
N THR A 14 2.22 -6.27 -4.31
CA THR A 14 1.28 -6.23 -5.44
C THR A 14 -0.14 -6.14 -4.90
N VAL A 15 -0.92 -5.19 -5.42
CA VAL A 15 -2.32 -4.99 -5.05
C VAL A 15 -3.19 -5.13 -6.28
N THR A 16 -4.19 -6.01 -6.22
CA THR A 16 -5.21 -6.15 -7.25
C THR A 16 -6.39 -5.25 -6.90
N VAL A 17 -6.79 -4.40 -7.84
CA VAL A 17 -7.96 -3.52 -7.73
C VAL A 17 -8.95 -3.83 -8.85
N SER A 18 -10.25 -3.72 -8.57
CA SER A 18 -11.30 -3.89 -9.57
C SER A 18 -11.48 -2.61 -10.40
N ALA A 19 -11.79 -2.76 -11.69
CA ALA A 19 -12.05 -1.66 -12.61
C ALA A 19 -13.42 -0.99 -12.38
N ASN A 20 -13.54 -0.21 -11.31
CA ASN A 20 -14.79 0.42 -10.88
C ASN A 20 -14.73 1.95 -10.84
N GLY A 21 -14.05 2.59 -11.81
CA GLY A 21 -13.93 4.05 -11.91
C GLY A 21 -12.72 4.62 -11.16
N LEU A 22 -12.92 5.66 -10.33
CA LEU A 22 -11.85 6.30 -9.56
C LEU A 22 -11.39 5.39 -8.42
N ASN A 23 -10.12 5.00 -8.47
CA ASN A 23 -9.47 4.17 -7.46
C ASN A 23 -8.45 4.99 -6.68
N VAL A 24 -8.40 4.76 -5.37
CA VAL A 24 -7.41 5.36 -4.47
C VAL A 24 -6.76 4.24 -3.68
N VAL A 25 -5.43 4.17 -3.73
CA VAL A 25 -4.61 3.22 -2.97
C VAL A 25 -3.81 4.02 -1.94
N GLY A 26 -4.12 3.80 -0.66
CA GLY A 26 -3.29 4.26 0.45
C GLY A 26 -2.22 3.22 0.77
N VAL A 27 -0.97 3.67 0.89
CA VAL A 27 0.17 2.82 1.26
C VAL A 27 0.74 3.32 2.57
N GLU A 28 0.75 2.44 3.57
CA GLU A 28 1.48 2.61 4.83
C GLU A 28 2.68 1.67 4.83
N VAL A 29 3.90 2.22 4.91
CA VAL A 29 5.12 1.44 5.03
C VAL A 29 5.74 1.70 6.40
N GLY A 30 5.77 0.68 7.24
CA GLY A 30 6.43 0.71 8.54
C GLY A 30 7.84 0.13 8.49
N PHE A 31 8.84 0.88 8.95
CA PHE A 31 10.21 0.40 9.11
C PHE A 31 10.53 0.11 10.58
N PRO A 32 11.20 -1.02 10.88
CA PRO A 32 11.64 -1.33 12.23
C PRO A 32 12.65 -0.28 12.70
N THR A 33 12.58 0.11 13.97
CA THR A 33 13.56 0.96 14.62
C THR A 33 14.27 0.18 15.74
N GLN A 34 15.36 0.74 16.28
CA GLN A 34 16.08 0.13 17.39
C GLN A 34 15.35 0.29 18.73
N THR A 35 14.45 1.28 18.83
CA THR A 35 13.69 1.55 20.06
C THR A 35 12.44 0.66 20.10
N LYS A 36 12.32 -0.15 21.15
CA LYS A 36 11.14 -1.00 21.34
C LYS A 36 9.88 -0.14 21.51
N GLY A 37 8.89 -0.36 20.65
CA GLY A 37 7.61 0.34 20.68
C GLY A 37 7.53 1.55 19.73
N GLU A 38 8.61 1.88 19.04
CA GLU A 38 8.62 2.91 17.99
C GLU A 38 8.61 2.27 16.59
N GLN A 39 8.00 2.96 15.63
CA GLN A 39 8.04 2.57 14.23
C GLN A 39 8.02 3.83 13.36
N ASN A 40 8.98 3.95 12.44
CA ASN A 40 8.92 4.99 11.42
C ASN A 40 7.90 4.56 10.36
N LYS A 41 6.88 5.39 10.14
CA LYS A 41 5.84 5.14 9.17
C LYS A 41 5.88 6.18 8.06
N TYR A 42 5.83 5.71 6.83
CA TYR A 42 5.69 6.55 5.65
C TYR A 42 4.33 6.30 5.01
N PHE A 43 3.67 7.40 4.65
CA PHE A 43 2.34 7.38 4.07
C PHE A 43 2.40 7.96 2.67
N SER A 44 1.83 7.24 1.71
CA SER A 44 1.64 7.73 0.35
C SER A 44 0.27 7.33 -0.17
N ALA A 45 -0.23 8.08 -1.13
CA ALA A 45 -1.49 7.79 -1.80
C ALA A 45 -1.31 7.86 -3.31
N LEU A 46 -1.81 6.86 -4.02
CA LEU A 46 -1.90 6.85 -5.47
C LEU A 46 -3.37 6.91 -5.87
N SER A 47 -3.71 7.86 -6.73
CA SER A 47 -5.05 8.02 -7.29
C SER A 47 -4.99 7.79 -8.79
N PHE A 48 -5.87 6.95 -9.32
CA PHE A 48 -5.92 6.59 -10.74
C PHE A 48 -7.31 6.14 -11.15
N ILE A 49 -7.59 6.18 -12.46
CA ILE A 49 -8.85 5.69 -13.03
C ILE A 49 -8.54 4.45 -13.86
N ILE A 50 -9.24 3.36 -13.60
CA ILE A 50 -9.26 2.19 -14.48
C ILE A 50 -10.60 2.21 -15.21
N ASN A 51 -10.54 2.40 -16.53
CA ASN A 51 -11.71 2.31 -17.37
C ASN A 51 -12.01 0.83 -17.67
N PRO A 52 -13.27 0.38 -17.59
CA PRO A 52 -13.65 -0.93 -18.11
C PRO A 52 -13.46 -0.97 -19.63
N GLU A 53 -13.15 -2.16 -20.17
CA GLU A 53 -13.20 -2.44 -21.62
C GLU A 53 -14.64 -2.39 -22.16
#